data_AF-A0A2A5SVW1-F1
#
_entry.id   AF-A0A2A5SVW1-F1
#
_cell.length_a   1.000
_cell.length_b   1.000
_cell.length_c   1.000
_cell.angle_alpha   90.00
_cell.angle_beta   90.00
_cell.angle_gamma   90.00
#
_symmetry.space_group_name_H-M   'P 1'
#
loop_
_entity.id
_entity.type
_entity.pdbx_description
1 polymer ?
#
loop_
_entity_poly.entity_id
_entity_poly.type
_entity_poly.pdbx_seq_one_letter_code
_entity_poly.pdbx_strand_id
1 'polypeptide(L)' 'MGEIQIVKNDLAADEKVNVVGKIIAEDRPLITFIGSGQKFKIEKEKNND' A
#
# COMPACT_ATOMS: atom_id res chain seq x y z
N MET A 1 12.73 -13.57 -1.95
CA MET A 1 11.36 -13.24 -2.41
C MET A 1 10.45 -13.26 -1.20
N GLY A 2 9.58 -12.26 -1.04
CA GLY A 2 8.67 -12.17 0.11
C GLY A 2 8.57 -10.76 0.74
N GLU A 3 9.32 -9.80 0.22
CA GLU A 3 9.14 -8.39 0.61
C GLU A 3 7.83 -7.86 0.02
N ILE A 4 7.05 -7.16 0.85
CA ILE A 4 5.85 -6.43 0.45
C ILE A 4 6.18 -4.94 0.58
N GLN A 5 5.84 -4.18 -0.45
CA GLN A 5 6.09 -2.74 -0.53
C GLN A 5 4.79 -1.99 -0.74
N ILE A 6 4.71 -0.78 -0.20
CA ILE A 6 3.69 0.21 -0.55
C ILE A 6 4.39 1.30 -1.34
N VAL A 7 3.90 1.54 -2.54
CA VAL A 7 4.44 2.55 -3.45
C VAL A 7 3.86 3.91 -3.11
N LYS A 8 4.72 4.91 -2.86
CA LYS A 8 4.30 6.29 -2.50
C LYS A 8 4.06 7.20 -3.70
N ASN A 9 4.67 6.89 -4.84
CA ASN A 9 4.58 7.63 -6.09
C ASN A 9 4.41 6.64 -7.23
N ASP A 10 3.69 6.99 -8.29
CA ASP A 10 3.51 6.10 -9.43
C ASP A 10 4.87 5.63 -10.00
N LEU A 11 4.98 4.32 -10.21
CA LEU A 11 6.15 3.68 -10.80
C LEU A 11 5.74 3.07 -12.15
N ALA A 12 6.72 2.99 -13.06
CA ALA A 12 6.54 2.23 -14.29
C ALA A 12 6.29 0.74 -13.97
N ALA A 13 5.55 0.07 -14.85
CA ALA A 13 5.32 -1.36 -14.71
C ALA A 13 6.65 -2.14 -14.81
N ASP A 14 6.82 -3.15 -13.96
CA ASP A 14 7.97 -4.06 -13.94
C ASP A 14 7.47 -5.51 -13.85
N GLU A 15 7.88 -6.35 -14.80
CA GLU A 15 7.45 -7.75 -14.88
C GLU A 15 7.92 -8.61 -13.68
N LYS A 16 8.93 -8.14 -12.94
CA LYS A 16 9.44 -8.85 -11.75
C LYS A 16 8.65 -8.50 -10.49
N VAL A 17 7.71 -7.56 -10.57
CA VAL A 17 6.96 -7.04 -9.43
C VAL A 17 5.47 -7.35 -9.59
N ASN A 18 4.95 -8.19 -8.70
CA ASN A 18 3.52 -8.49 -8.65
C ASN A 18 2.77 -7.37 -7.92
N VAL A 19 1.72 -6.83 -8.54
CA VAL A 19 0.79 -5.91 -7.87
C VAL A 19 -0.33 -6.71 -7.20
N VAL A 20 -0.37 -6.70 -5.87
CA VAL A 20 -1.35 -7.48 -5.08
C VAL A 20 -2.64 -6.72 -4.77
N GLY A 21 -2.66 -5.39 -4.93
CA GLY A 21 -3.81 -4.54 -4.62
C GLY A 21 -3.49 -3.05 -4.74
N LYS A 22 -4.47 -2.20 -4.42
CA LYS A 22 -4.34 -0.73 -4.38
C LYS A 22 -4.93 -0.19 -3.08
N ILE A 23 -4.28 0.82 -2.50
CA ILE A 23 -4.84 1.57 -1.36
C ILE A 23 -5.99 2.44 -1.87
N ILE A 24 -7.10 2.44 -1.14
CA ILE A 24 -8.28 3.27 -1.45
C ILE A 24 -7.95 4.75 -1.38
N ALA A 25 -8.77 5.60 -2.02
CA ALA A 25 -8.43 7.00 -2.18
C ALA A 25 -8.31 7.73 -0.83
N GLU A 26 -9.18 7.37 0.09
CA GLU A 26 -9.39 7.93 1.42
C GLU A 26 -8.19 7.69 2.33
N ASP A 27 -7.53 6.53 2.20
CA ASP A 27 -6.41 6.12 3.06
C ASP A 27 -5.04 6.52 2.51
N ARG A 28 -4.93 6.97 1.25
CA ARG A 28 -3.65 7.40 0.67
C ARG A 28 -2.92 8.46 1.50
N PRO A 29 -3.59 9.50 2.06
CA PRO A 29 -2.94 10.46 2.94
C PRO A 29 -2.36 9.83 4.23
N LEU A 30 -2.89 8.69 4.70
CA LEU A 30 -2.38 8.03 5.91
C LEU A 30 -0.96 7.48 5.73
N ILE A 31 -0.57 7.16 4.50
CA ILE A 31 0.76 6.62 4.16
C ILE A 31 1.88 7.61 4.56
N THR A 32 1.61 8.93 4.53
CA THR A 32 2.61 9.94 4.90
C THR A 32 2.94 9.94 6.39
N PHE A 33 2.07 9.37 7.23
CA PHE A 33 2.29 9.25 8.67
C PHE A 33 3.14 8.03 9.05
N ILE A 34 3.44 7.12 8.12
CA ILE A 34 4.28 5.94 8.38
C ILE A 34 5.76 6.38 8.45
N GLY A 35 6.23 6.58 9.68
CA GLY A 35 7.63 6.88 9.98
C GLY A 35 8.53 5.65 10.12
N SER A 36 9.81 5.89 10.43
CA SER A 36 10.79 4.82 10.66
C SER A 36 10.36 3.88 11.79
N GLY A 37 10.36 2.58 11.54
CA GLY A 37 9.98 1.56 12.53
C GLY A 37 8.49 1.54 12.90
N GLN A 38 7.65 2.40 12.31
CA GLN A 38 6.23 2.44 12.63
C GLN A 38 5.51 1.21 12.07
N LYS A 39 4.79 0.51 12.95
CA LYS A 39 3.95 -0.62 12.56
C LYS A 39 2.68 -0.10 11.91
N PHE A 40 2.25 -0.78 10.85
CA PHE A 40 0.96 -0.56 10.19
C PHE A 40 0.37 -1.91 9.80
N LYS A 41 -0.92 -1.93 9.49
CA LYS A 41 -1.64 -3.13 9.04
C LYS A 41 -2.44 -2.77 7.79
N ILE A 42 -2.46 -3.68 6.83
CA ILE A 42 -3.31 -3.61 5.65
C ILE A 42 -4.52 -4.51 5.90
N GLU A 43 -5.72 -3.97 5.74
CA GLU A 43 -6.96 -4.73 5.76
C GLU A 43 -7.66 -4.60 4.40
N LYS A 44 -8.55 -5.56 4.09
CA LYS A 44 -9.44 -5.42 2.95
C LYS A 44 -10.42 -4.29 3.25
N GLU A 45 -10.71 -3.45 2.25
CA GLU A 45 -11.76 -2.44 2.32
C GLU A 45 -13.06 -3.11 2.78
N LYS A 46 -13.64 -2.58 3.86
CA LYS A 46 -14.95 -2.97 4.35
C LYS A 46 -15.92 -1.97 3.72
N ASN A 47 -16.55 -2.36 2.62
CA ASN A 47 -17.76 -1.67 2.21
C ASN A 47 -18.76 -1.85 3.37
N ASN A 48 -19.22 -0.75 3.95
CA ASN A 48 -20.37 -0.78 4.84
C ASN A 48 -21.60 -1.08 3.97
N ASP A 49 -21.91 -2.36 3.80
CA ASP A 49 -23.24 -2.82 3.39
C ASP A 49 -24.29 -2.48 4.47
#